data_AF-A0A3D5AYA3-F1
#
_entry.id   AF-A0A3D5AYA3-F1
#
_cell.length_a   1.000
_cell.length_b   1.000
_cell.length_c   1.000
_cell.angle_alpha   90.00
_cell.angle_beta   90.00
_cell.angle_gamma   90.00
#
_symmetry.space_group_name_H-M   'P 1'
#
loop_
_entity.id
_entity.type
_entity.pdbx_description
1 polymer ?
#
loop_
_entity_poly.entity_id
_entity_poly.type
_entity_poly.pdbx_seq_one_letter_code
_entity_poly.pdbx_strand_id
1 'polypeptide(L)'
;MQFSEKTLIEARETVQALLDQLGLAAYLFEVEPRTDHWEVRIECAPNSGWQSSVLNVDEQTLLACRIDAAARDRMLNELRKHLQG
;
A
#
# COMPACT_ATOMS: atom_id res chain seq x y z
N MET A 1 -0.89 -2.71 -19.94
CA MET A 1 0.41 -2.86 -19.25
C MET A 1 0.72 -4.35 -19.10
N GLN A 2 1.98 -4.76 -19.23
CA GLN A 2 2.41 -6.13 -18.94
C GLN A 2 3.25 -6.08 -17.67
N PHE A 3 2.69 -6.56 -16.56
CA PHE A 3 3.41 -6.62 -15.29
C PHE A 3 4.24 -7.90 -15.24
N SER A 4 5.49 -7.77 -14.78
CA SER A 4 6.32 -8.94 -14.50
C SER A 4 6.03 -9.47 -13.11
N GLU A 5 6.25 -10.77 -12.89
CA GLU A 5 6.18 -11.38 -11.56
C GLU A 5 7.09 -10.64 -10.56
N LYS A 6 8.28 -10.24 -11.01
CA LYS A 6 9.20 -9.42 -10.21
C LYS A 6 8.57 -8.09 -9.78
N THR A 7 7.90 -7.39 -10.70
CA THR A 7 7.24 -6.11 -10.40
C THR A 7 6.15 -6.29 -9.34
N LEU A 8 5.36 -7.36 -9.43
CA LEU A 8 4.34 -7.68 -8.43
C LEU A 8 4.94 -7.98 -7.05
N ILE A 9 6.04 -8.74 -7.00
CA ILE A 9 6.75 -9.02 -5.74
C ILE A 9 7.26 -7.72 -5.12
N GLU A 10 7.95 -6.89 -5.90
CA GLU A 10 8.49 -5.61 -5.41
C GLU A 10 7.39 -4.66 -4.93
N ALA A 11 6.23 -4.66 -5.61
CA ALA A 11 5.07 -3.89 -5.21
C ALA A 11 4.51 -4.37 -3.86
N ARG A 12 4.34 -5.68 -3.68
CA ARG A 12 3.86 -6.29 -2.43
C ARG A 12 4.80 -6.02 -1.27
N GLU A 13 6.10 -6.20 -1.46
CA GLU A 13 7.12 -5.93 -0.44
C GLU A 13 7.10 -4.45 -0.02
N THR A 14 6.93 -3.55 -0.98
CA THR A 14 6.87 -2.12 -0.70
C THR A 14 5.64 -1.76 0.12
N VAL A 15 4.46 -2.28 -0.23
CA VAL A 15 3.24 -2.06 0.55
C VAL A 15 3.37 -2.63 1.96
N GLN A 16 3.89 -3.85 2.09
CA GLN A 16 4.11 -4.46 3.40
C GLN A 16 5.01 -3.60 4.29
N ALA A 17 6.15 -3.14 3.77
CA ALA A 17 7.09 -2.30 4.52
C ALA A 17 6.46 -0.95 4.95
N LEU A 18 5.54 -0.40 4.17
CA LEU A 18 4.78 0.81 4.53
C LEU A 18 3.80 0.52 5.67
N LEU A 19 3.02 -0.57 5.58
CA LEU A 19 2.05 -0.96 6.61
C LEU A 19 2.74 -1.30 7.94
N ASP A 20 3.89 -1.97 7.90
CA ASP A 20 4.71 -2.24 9.08
C ASP A 20 5.20 -0.95 9.75
N GLN A 21 5.59 0.06 8.95
CA GLN A 21 5.97 1.39 9.46
C GLN A 21 4.80 2.17 10.08
N LEU A 22 3.56 1.84 9.73
CA LEU A 22 2.39 2.43 10.37
C LEU A 22 2.09 1.81 11.74
N GLY A 23 2.74 0.68 12.09
CA GLY A 23 2.58 0.03 13.38
C GLY A 23 1.20 -0.62 13.56
N LEU A 24 0.58 -1.07 12.47
CA LEU A 24 -0.71 -1.77 12.52
C LEU A 24 -0.55 -3.11 13.25
N ALA A 25 -1.31 -3.32 14.33
CA ALA A 25 -1.20 -4.52 15.16
C ALA A 25 -1.68 -5.81 14.45
N ALA A 26 -2.67 -5.68 13.57
CA ALA A 26 -3.20 -6.78 12.75
C ALA A 26 -3.76 -6.21 11.44
N TYR A 27 -3.32 -6.77 10.31
CA TYR A 27 -3.81 -6.39 8.99
C TYR A 27 -3.76 -7.56 8.00
N LEU A 28 -4.64 -7.53 7.01
CA LEU A 28 -4.52 -8.27 5.75
C LEU A 28 -4.36 -7.25 4.62
N PHE A 29 -3.67 -7.63 3.55
CA PHE A 29 -3.56 -6.76 2.38
C PHE A 29 -3.41 -7.55 1.09
N GLU A 30 -3.89 -6.95 0.01
CA GLU A 30 -3.75 -7.43 -1.37
C GLU A 30 -3.23 -6.30 -2.24
N VAL A 31 -2.40 -6.64 -3.21
CA VAL A 31 -1.85 -5.71 -4.19
C VAL A 31 -2.13 -6.29 -5.56
N GLU A 32 -3.02 -5.67 -6.30
CA GLU A 32 -3.47 -6.15 -7.60
C GLU A 32 -3.16 -5.13 -8.70
N PRO A 33 -2.48 -5.54 -9.77
CA PRO A 33 -2.35 -4.68 -10.94
C PRO A 33 -3.71 -4.50 -11.64
N ARG A 34 -4.06 -3.26 -11.95
CA ARG A 34 -5.18 -2.88 -12.82
C ARG A 34 -4.63 -2.34 -14.15
N THR A 35 -5.53 -1.95 -15.05
CA THR A 35 -5.16 -1.49 -16.40
C THR A 35 -4.25 -0.25 -16.37
N ASP A 36 -4.46 0.65 -15.40
CA ASP A 36 -3.85 1.99 -15.30
C ASP A 36 -3.26 2.31 -13.92
N HIS A 37 -3.52 1.49 -12.90
CA HIS A 37 -3.03 1.68 -11.53
C HIS A 37 -2.79 0.35 -10.84
N TRP A 38 -2.22 0.42 -9.64
CA TRP A 38 -2.21 -0.67 -8.67
C TRP A 38 -3.31 -0.43 -7.65
N GLU A 39 -4.13 -1.43 -7.41
CA GLU A 39 -5.12 -1.44 -6.34
C GLU A 39 -4.48 -2.08 -5.11
N VAL A 40 -4.46 -1.33 -4.00
CA VAL A 40 -4.00 -1.83 -2.71
C VAL A 40 -5.21 -1.91 -1.78
N ARG A 41 -5.64 -3.14 -1.50
CA ARG A 41 -6.71 -3.40 -0.53
C ARG A 41 -6.09 -3.71 0.83
N ILE A 42 -6.57 -3.07 1.88
CA ILE A 42 -6.09 -3.25 3.25
C ILE A 42 -7.29 -3.52 4.13
N GLU A 43 -7.22 -4.59 4.90
CA GLU A 43 -8.18 -4.88 5.97
C GLU A 43 -7.47 -4.79 7.32
N CYS A 44 -7.96 -3.96 8.22
CA CYS A 44 -7.36 -3.80 9.55
C CYS A 44 -8.39 -3.37 10.59
N ALA A 45 -8.03 -3.42 11.87
CA ALA A 45 -8.91 -3.05 12.98
C ALA A 45 -8.27 -2.00 13.91
N PRO A 46 -8.11 -0.74 13.46
CA PRO A 46 -7.39 0.28 14.22
C PRO A 46 -8.17 0.79 15.44
N ASN A 47 -9.51 0.83 15.39
CA ASN A 47 -10.36 1.48 16.41
C ASN A 47 -11.55 0.61 16.89
N SER A 48 -11.37 -0.70 16.94
CA SER A 48 -12.38 -1.74 17.21
C SER A 48 -13.32 -2.05 16.02
N GLY A 49 -13.13 -3.23 15.44
CA GLY A 49 -13.84 -3.70 14.25
C GLY A 49 -12.94 -3.75 13.01
N TRP A 50 -13.08 -4.81 12.21
CA TRP A 50 -12.42 -4.92 10.91
C TRP A 50 -13.04 -3.93 9.93
N GLN A 51 -12.20 -3.17 9.26
CA GLN A 51 -12.58 -2.30 8.16
C GLN A 51 -11.74 -2.61 6.93
N SER A 52 -12.31 -2.36 5.76
CA SER A 52 -11.65 -2.55 4.46
C SER A 52 -11.49 -1.21 3.77
N SER A 53 -10.29 -1.00 3.25
CA SER A 53 -9.84 0.23 2.60
C SER A 53 -9.22 -0.11 1.25
N VAL A 54 -9.46 0.72 0.24
CA VAL A 54 -8.91 0.52 -1.11
C VAL A 54 -8.22 1.80 -1.56
N LEU A 55 -6.92 1.69 -1.82
CA LEU A 55 -6.09 2.77 -2.33
C LEU A 55 -5.64 2.46 -3.75
N ASN A 56 -5.95 3.35 -4.68
CA ASN A 56 -5.43 3.29 -6.04
C ASN A 56 -4.16 4.13 -6.14
N VAL A 57 -3.07 3.52 -6.57
CA VAL A 57 -1.73 4.13 -6.64
C VAL A 57 -1.07 3.80 -7.96
N ASP A 58 -0.38 4.76 -8.57
CA ASP A 58 0.37 4.49 -9.79
C ASP A 58 1.64 3.68 -9.48
N GLU A 59 2.11 2.91 -10.47
CA GLU A 59 3.28 2.05 -10.33
C GLU A 59 4.54 2.84 -9.95
N GLN A 60 4.72 4.03 -10.52
CA GLN A 60 5.93 4.82 -10.32
C GLN A 60 6.03 5.32 -8.88
N THR A 61 4.93 5.77 -8.30
CA THR A 61 4.84 6.17 -6.89
C THR A 61 5.16 5.00 -5.97
N LEU A 62 4.62 3.81 -6.26
CA LEU A 62 4.88 2.63 -5.44
C LEU A 62 6.37 2.25 -5.50
N LEU A 63 6.96 2.18 -6.70
CA LEU A 63 8.38 1.88 -6.87
C LEU A 63 9.30 2.95 -6.26
N ALA A 64 8.92 4.23 -6.34
CA ALA A 64 9.68 5.33 -5.76
C ALA A 64 9.81 5.21 -4.24
N CYS A 65 8.80 4.68 -3.54
CA CYS A 65 8.84 4.51 -2.08
C CYS A 65 10.01 3.64 -1.57
N ARG A 66 10.59 2.79 -2.44
CA ARG A 66 11.74 1.94 -2.13
C ARG A 66 13.04 2.73 -1.94
N ILE A 67 13.21 3.83 -2.68
CA ILE A 67 14.48 4.57 -2.75
C ILE A 67 14.36 6.04 -2.37
N ASP A 68 13.17 6.63 -2.45
CA ASP A 68 12.90 8.02 -2.11
C ASP A 68 12.14 8.10 -0.76
N ALA A 69 12.80 8.68 0.23
CA ALA A 69 12.21 8.91 1.55
C ALA A 69 11.01 9.87 1.50
N ALA A 70 11.05 10.89 0.64
CA ALA A 70 9.95 11.85 0.52
C ALA A 70 8.72 11.20 -0.14
N ALA A 71 8.93 10.32 -1.13
CA ALA A 71 7.85 9.51 -1.69
C ALA A 71 7.22 8.59 -0.63
N ARG A 72 8.06 7.93 0.16
CA ARG A 72 7.62 7.07 1.27
C ARG A 72 6.82 7.85 2.32
N ASP A 73 7.30 9.00 2.76
CA ASP A 73 6.59 9.83 3.76
C ASP A 73 5.23 10.31 3.25
N ARG A 74 5.15 10.71 1.97
CA ARG A 74 3.86 11.05 1.34
C ARG A 74 2.92 9.86 1.35
N MET A 75 3.39 8.69 0.95
CA MET A 75 2.57 7.47 0.89
C MET A 75 2.10 7.03 2.28
N LEU A 76 2.96 7.11 3.31
CA LEU A 76 2.59 6.83 4.70
C LEU A 76 1.50 7.77 5.19
N ASN A 77 1.57 9.06 4.84
CA ASN A 77 0.55 10.02 5.22
C ASN A 77 -0.79 9.75 4.54
N GLU A 78 -0.78 9.38 3.25
CA GLU A 78 -2.01 9.01 2.55
C GLU A 78 -2.64 7.73 3.12
N LEU A 79 -1.83 6.70 3.38
CA LEU A 79 -2.30 5.48 4.04
C LEU A 79 -2.88 5.77 5.43
N ARG A 80 -2.24 6.62 6.25
CA ARG A 80 -2.80 7.00 7.57
C ARG A 80 -4.17 7.64 7.45
N LYS A 81 -4.33 8.61 6.54
CA LYS A 81 -5.63 9.26 6.31
C LYS A 81 -6.70 8.25 5.89
N HIS A 82 -6.33 7.31 5.03
CA HIS A 82 -7.26 6.36 4.46
C HIS A 82 -7.69 5.26 5.45
N LEU A 83 -6.80 4.87 6.38
CA LEU A 83 -7.06 3.83 7.39
C LEU A 83 -7.69 4.36 8.69
N GLN A 84 -7.67 5.68 8.91
CA GLN A 84 -8.28 6.34 10.07
C GLN A 84 -9.67 6.93 9.78
N GLY A 85 -10.19 6.69 8.57
CA GLY A 85 -11.52 7.10 8.11
C GLY A 85 -12.66 6.42 8.86
#